data_AF-A0A2Z6NQC7-F1
#
_entry.id   AF-A0A2Z6NQC7-F1
#
_cell.length_a   1.000
_cell.length_b   1.000
_cell.length_c   1.000
_cell.angle_alpha   90.00
_cell.angle_beta   90.00
_cell.angle_gamma   90.00
#
_symmetry.space_group_name_H-M   'P 1'
#
loop_
_entity.id
_entity.type
_entity.pdbx_description
1 polymer ?
#
loop_
_entity_poly.entity_id
_entity_poly.type
_entity_poly.pdbx_seq_one_letter_code
_entity_poly.pdbx_strand_id
1 'polypeptide(L)'
;MLRFDTEDLMEQVDDFSVFVDELRDYSWRLTNKELLFLECVLLLKKEMVADEGIRMYEELIASAFFEEEVVDRQMCSLEENLKALRHKKDALATITKEDVAKLLEN
;
A
#
# COMPACT_ATOMS: atom_id res chain seq x y z
N MET A 1 25.26 4.60 -23.83
CA MET A 1 24.43 3.48 -23.35
C MET A 1 23.19 4.12 -22.75
N LEU A 2 22.05 4.03 -23.44
CA LEU A 2 20.78 4.56 -22.93
C LEU A 2 20.43 3.74 -21.69
N ARG A 3 20.49 4.38 -20.51
CA ARG A 3 19.94 3.83 -19.27
C ARG A 3 18.51 4.34 -19.20
N PHE A 4 17.60 3.62 -19.83
CA PHE A 4 16.20 3.76 -19.44
C PHE A 4 16.07 3.14 -18.07
N ASP A 5 15.47 3.87 -17.14
CA ASP A 5 15.13 3.29 -15.85
C ASP A 5 14.05 2.22 -16.07
N THR A 6 14.05 1.18 -15.24
CA THR A 6 13.03 0.14 -15.35
C THR A 6 11.65 0.76 -15.13
N GLU A 7 11.54 1.70 -14.19
CA GLU A 7 10.36 2.53 -13.94
C GLU A 7 9.81 3.23 -15.20
N ASP A 8 10.67 3.89 -15.99
CA ASP A 8 10.25 4.61 -17.21
C ASP A 8 9.71 3.65 -18.28
N LEU A 9 10.22 2.42 -18.30
CA LEU A 9 9.78 1.36 -19.20
C LEU A 9 8.43 0.79 -18.75
N MET A 10 8.22 0.69 -17.44
CA MET A 10 6.99 0.17 -16.85
C MET A 10 5.79 1.12 -17.05
N GLU A 11 6.01 2.44 -17.03
CA GLU A 11 4.96 3.43 -17.34
C GLU A 11 4.37 3.28 -18.76
N GLN A 12 5.14 2.70 -19.70
CA GLN A 12 4.75 2.55 -21.10
C GLN A 12 4.21 1.14 -21.41
N VAL A 13 4.02 0.28 -20.39
CA VAL A 13 3.58 -1.12 -20.56
C VAL A 13 2.22 -1.21 -21.26
N ASP A 14 1.31 -0.27 -20.99
CA ASP A 14 0.00 -0.23 -21.62
C ASP A 14 0.08 0.10 -23.12
N ASP A 15 0.81 1.15 -23.48
CA ASP A 15 1.02 1.56 -24.88
C ASP A 15 1.74 0.46 -25.67
N PHE A 16 2.77 -0.13 -25.07
CA PHE A 16 3.48 -1.28 -25.62
C PHE A 16 2.53 -2.48 -25.81
N SER A 17 1.67 -2.75 -24.82
CA SER A 17 0.72 -3.85 -24.87
C SER A 17 -0.28 -3.70 -26.02
N VAL A 18 -0.80 -2.50 -26.22
CA VAL A 18 -1.71 -2.18 -27.35
C VAL A 18 -0.99 -2.42 -28.67
N PHE A 19 0.23 -1.89 -28.83
CA PHE A 19 1.01 -2.08 -30.05
C PHE A 19 1.27 -3.56 -30.38
N VAL A 20 1.61 -4.38 -29.37
CA VAL A 20 1.85 -5.82 -29.56
C VAL A 20 0.57 -6.57 -29.93
N ASP A 21 -0.58 -6.15 -29.40
CA ASP A 21 -1.87 -6.74 -29.79
C ASP A 21 -2.20 -6.41 -31.24
N GLU A 22 -2.01 -5.16 -31.66
CA GLU A 22 -2.18 -4.77 -33.07
C GLU A 22 -1.23 -5.54 -33.99
N LEU A 23 0.05 -5.69 -33.61
CA LEU A 23 1.02 -6.46 -34.38
C LEU A 23 0.60 -7.93 -34.52
N ARG A 24 0.04 -8.52 -33.46
CA ARG A 24 -0.50 -9.89 -33.47
C ARG A 24 -1.66 -10.03 -34.46
N ASP A 25 -2.52 -9.03 -34.57
CA ASP A 25 -3.66 -9.05 -35.52
C ASP A 25 -3.18 -9.09 -36.99
N TYR A 26 -1.97 -8.62 -37.26
CA TYR A 26 -1.32 -8.72 -38.58
C TYR A 26 -0.45 -9.97 -38.77
N SER A 27 -0.45 -10.91 -37.82
CA SER A 27 0.38 -12.13 -37.85
C SER A 27 0.26 -12.94 -39.14
N TRP A 28 -0.92 -12.96 -39.77
CA TRP A 28 -1.17 -13.66 -41.04
C TRP A 28 -0.36 -13.13 -42.24
N ARG A 29 0.24 -11.93 -42.12
CA ARG A 29 1.10 -11.32 -43.16
C ARG A 29 2.59 -11.54 -42.89
N LEU A 30 2.94 -12.09 -41.72
CA LEU A 30 4.32 -12.22 -41.27
C LEU A 30 4.98 -13.46 -41.89
N THR A 31 6.26 -13.33 -42.19
CA THR A 31 7.12 -14.47 -42.53
C THR A 31 7.44 -15.29 -41.28
N ASN A 32 7.95 -16.52 -41.45
CA ASN A 32 8.33 -17.37 -40.32
C ASN A 32 9.35 -16.72 -39.36
N LYS A 33 10.26 -15.89 -39.88
CA LYS A 33 11.23 -15.16 -39.04
C LYS A 33 10.56 -14.05 -38.23
N GLU A 34 9.62 -13.35 -38.84
CA GLU A 34 8.86 -12.29 -38.18
C GLU A 34 7.85 -12.87 -37.16
N LEU A 35 7.31 -14.07 -37.42
CA LEU A 35 6.49 -14.80 -36.45
C LEU A 35 7.30 -15.19 -35.21
N LEU A 36 8.52 -15.70 -35.36
CA LEU A 36 9.40 -16.00 -34.23
C LEU A 36 9.73 -14.73 -33.42
N PHE A 37 9.94 -13.61 -34.10
CA PHE A 37 10.12 -12.33 -33.43
C PHE A 37 8.87 -11.92 -32.66
N LEU A 38 7.68 -12.04 -33.26
CA LEU A 38 6.41 -11.77 -32.61
C LEU A 38 6.20 -12.66 -31.37
N GLU A 39 6.56 -13.94 -31.42
CA GLU A 39 6.51 -14.84 -30.26
C GLU A 39 7.39 -14.33 -29.10
N CYS A 40 8.62 -13.92 -29.39
CA CYS A 40 9.50 -13.31 -28.39
C CYS A 40 8.90 -12.03 -27.80
N VAL A 41 8.28 -11.18 -28.62
CA VAL A 41 7.66 -9.92 -28.19
C VAL A 41 6.41 -10.18 -27.34
N LEU A 42 5.59 -11.18 -27.68
CA LEU A 42 4.44 -11.60 -26.88
C LEU A 42 4.86 -12.14 -25.51
N LEU A 43 5.97 -12.90 -25.47
CA LEU A 43 6.55 -13.36 -24.20
C LEU A 43 7.02 -12.17 -23.37
N LEU A 44 7.75 -11.23 -23.97
CA LEU A 44 8.20 -10.02 -23.28
C LEU A 44 7.02 -9.22 -22.71
N LYS A 45 5.97 -8.99 -23.51
CA LYS A 45 4.74 -8.32 -23.05
C LYS A 45 4.16 -9.01 -21.81
N LYS A 46 4.06 -10.34 -21.85
CA LYS A 46 3.49 -11.10 -20.74
C LYS A 46 4.28 -10.90 -19.44
N GLU A 47 5.61 -10.96 -19.52
CA GLU A 47 6.47 -10.77 -18.35
C GLU A 47 6.40 -9.32 -17.84
N MET A 48 6.41 -8.33 -18.74
CA MET A 48 6.29 -6.92 -18.36
C MET A 48 4.94 -6.61 -17.66
N VAL A 49 3.83 -7.15 -18.17
CA VAL A 49 2.51 -6.98 -17.52
C VAL A 49 2.47 -7.66 -16.14
N ALA A 50 3.14 -8.81 -15.99
CA ALA A 50 3.22 -9.48 -14.70
C ALA A 50 4.04 -8.67 -13.69
N ASP A 51 5.16 -8.11 -14.12
CA ASP A 51 6.05 -7.29 -13.29
C ASP A 51 5.36 -5.98 -12.86
N GLU A 52 4.56 -5.37 -13.76
CA GLU A 52 3.76 -4.18 -13.44
C GLU A 52 2.72 -4.50 -12.37
N GLY A 53 2.08 -5.66 -12.49
CA GLY A 53 1.19 -6.17 -11.47
C GLY A 53 1.90 -6.33 -10.12
N ILE A 54 3.09 -6.94 -10.10
CA ILE A 54 3.88 -7.13 -8.88
C ILE A 54 4.19 -5.78 -8.23
N ARG A 55 4.66 -4.80 -9.01
CA ARG A 55 4.95 -3.43 -8.53
C ARG A 55 3.73 -2.78 -7.87
N MET A 56 2.57 -2.86 -8.53
CA MET A 56 1.31 -2.33 -7.98
C MET A 56 0.94 -3.01 -6.66
N TYR A 57 1.13 -4.33 -6.53
CA TYR A 57 0.90 -5.04 -5.28
C TYR A 57 1.90 -4.64 -4.18
N GLU A 58 3.18 -4.44 -4.52
CA GLU A 58 4.20 -3.99 -3.57
C GLU A 58 3.86 -2.61 -2.98
N GLU A 59 3.43 -1.66 -3.82
CA GLU A 59 3.02 -0.33 -3.36
C GLU A 59 1.78 -0.38 -2.47
N LEU A 60 0.80 -1.22 -2.83
CA LEU A 60 -0.40 -1.43 -2.02
C LEU A 60 -0.08 -2.06 -0.65
N ILE A 61 0.82 -3.05 -0.63
CA ILE A 61 1.30 -3.68 0.60
C ILE A 61 2.05 -2.67 1.47
N ALA A 62 2.95 -1.86 0.88
CA ALA A 62 3.69 -0.82 1.60
C ALA A 62 2.75 0.21 2.23
N SER A 63 1.72 0.63 1.50
CA SER A 63 0.70 1.54 2.00
C SER A 63 -0.10 0.93 3.16
N ALA A 64 -0.50 -0.33 3.05
CA ALA A 64 -1.22 -1.04 4.11
C ALA A 64 -0.41 -1.14 5.41
N PHE A 65 0.90 -1.46 5.32
CA PHE A 65 1.77 -1.49 6.49
C PHE A 65 1.96 -0.11 7.12
N PHE A 66 2.04 0.95 6.30
CA PHE A 66 2.13 2.31 6.83
C PHE A 66 0.86 2.71 7.60
N GLU A 67 -0.32 2.38 7.06
CA GLU A 67 -1.59 2.62 7.75
C GLU A 67 -1.69 1.86 9.07
N GLU A 68 -1.28 0.58 9.10
CA GLU A 68 -1.22 -0.23 10.32
C GLU A 68 -0.35 0.45 11.39
N GLU A 69 0.86 0.90 11.03
CA GLU A 69 1.77 1.57 11.96
C GLU A 69 1.17 2.89 12.50
N VAL A 70 0.43 3.64 11.68
CA VAL A 70 -0.28 4.85 12.12
C VAL A 70 -1.38 4.51 13.11
N VAL A 71 -2.17 3.46 12.85
CA VAL A 71 -3.24 3.01 13.74
C VAL A 71 -2.66 2.55 15.08
N ASP A 72 -1.56 1.79 15.07
CA ASP A 72 -0.88 1.35 16.29
C ASP A 72 -0.39 2.52 17.15
N ARG A 73 0.22 3.54 16.52
CA ARG A 73 0.62 4.76 17.21
C ARG A 73 -0.56 5.47 17.86
N GLN A 74 -1.68 5.56 17.17
CA GLN A 74 -2.90 6.18 17.70
C GLN A 74 -3.48 5.38 18.87
N MET A 75 -3.48 4.04 18.76
CA MET A 75 -3.96 3.14 19.81
C MET A 75 -3.14 3.32 21.09
N CYS A 76 -1.80 3.30 20.99
CA CYS A 76 -0.92 3.55 22.14
C CYS A 76 -1.22 4.90 22.81
N SER A 77 -1.39 5.97 22.02
CA SER A 77 -1.71 7.30 22.57
C SER A 77 -3.06 7.32 23.29
N LEU A 78 -4.07 6.65 22.75
CA LEU A 78 -5.39 6.55 23.38
C LEU A 78 -5.34 5.74 24.68
N GLU A 79 -4.57 4.65 24.73
CA GLU A 79 -4.37 3.86 25.94
C GLU A 79 -3.71 4.67 27.07
N GLU A 80 -2.69 5.45 26.75
CA GLU A 80 -2.03 6.36 27.69
C GLU A 80 -3.02 7.40 28.24
N ASN A 81 -3.79 8.02 27.35
CA ASN A 81 -4.80 9.01 27.72
C ASN A 81 -5.89 8.40 28.61
N LEU A 82 -6.37 7.19 28.29
CA LEU A 82 -7.34 6.47 29.11
C LEU A 82 -6.79 6.14 30.49
N LYS A 83 -5.53 5.72 30.58
CA LYS A 83 -4.86 5.46 31.87
C LYS A 83 -4.78 6.74 32.71
N ALA A 84 -4.36 7.86 32.10
CA ALA A 84 -4.28 9.14 32.78
C ALA A 84 -5.66 9.62 33.29
N LEU A 85 -6.70 9.47 32.48
CA LEU A 85 -8.07 9.81 32.87
C LEU A 85 -8.59 8.94 34.02
N ARG A 86 -8.28 7.63 34.02
CA ARG A 86 -8.63 6.74 35.14
C ARG A 86 -7.97 7.19 36.44
N HIS A 87 -6.68 7.50 36.42
CA HIS A 87 -5.98 8.02 37.60
C HIS A 87 -6.60 9.34 38.12
N LYS A 88 -6.93 10.27 37.21
CA LYS A 88 -7.62 11.52 37.59
C LYS A 88 -8.99 11.26 38.22
N LYS A 89 -9.77 10.33 37.67
CA LYS A 89 -11.07 9.93 38.21
C LYS A 89 -10.96 9.38 39.62
N ASP A 90 -9.99 8.49 39.86
CA ASP A 90 -9.80 7.85 41.16
C ASP A 90 -9.32 8.85 42.23
N ALA A 91 -8.46 9.80 41.84
CA ALA A 91 -8.02 10.90 42.70
C ALA A 91 -9.21 11.80 43.11
N LEU A 92 -10.03 12.21 42.14
CA LEU A 92 -11.23 13.02 42.42
C LEU A 92 -12.21 12.28 43.33
N ALA A 93 -12.46 10.99 43.09
CA ALA A 93 -13.34 10.18 43.93
C ALA A 93 -12.83 10.09 45.38
N THR A 94 -11.51 10.08 45.59
CA THR A 94 -10.90 10.07 46.92
C THR A 94 -11.10 11.41 47.63
N ILE A 95 -10.84 12.52 46.93
CA ILE A 95 -11.05 13.88 47.46
C ILE A 95 -12.51 14.09 47.85
N THR A 96 -13.45 13.71 46.98
CA THR A 96 -14.89 13.84 47.27
C THR A 96 -15.30 13.05 48.51
N LYS A 97 -14.77 11.84 48.71
CA LYS A 97 -15.04 11.05 49.93
C LYS A 97 -14.53 11.74 51.18
N GLU A 98 -13.33 12.32 51.12
CA GLU A 98 -12.71 13.01 52.25
C GLU A 98 -13.49 14.29 52.61
N ASP A 99 -13.91 15.06 51.62
CA ASP A 99 -14.71 16.28 51.83
C ASP A 99 -16.08 15.96 52.42
N VAL A 100 -16.75 14.91 51.94
CA VAL A 100 -18.03 14.45 52.50
C VAL A 100 -17.86 13.99 53.96
N ALA A 101 -16.77 13.28 54.29
CA ALA A 101 -16.50 12.87 55.67
C ALA A 101 -16.33 14.07 56.61
N LYS A 102 -15.56 15.09 56.19
CA LYS A 102 -15.37 16.34 56.96
C LYS A 102 -16.67 17.09 57.23
N LEU A 103 -17.63 17.03 56.30
CA LEU A 103 -18.94 17.67 56.46
C LEU A 103 -19.86 16.95 57.45
N LEU A 104 -19.65 15.65 57.68
CA LEU A 104 -20.45 14.84 58.59
C LEU A 104 -19.94 14.85 60.04
N GLU A 105 -18.71 15.32 60.27
CA GLU A 105 -18.10 15.42 61.61
C GLU A 105 -18.37 16.77 62.32
N ASN A 106 -19.08 17.71 61.66
CA ASN A 106 -19.58 18.97 62.25
C ASN A 106 -21.07 18.88 62.56
#